data_AF-A0A553RM40-F1
#
_entry.id   AF-A0A553RM40-F1
#
_cell.length_a   1.000
_cell.length_b   1.000
_cell.length_c   1.000
_cell.angle_alpha   90.00
_cell.angle_beta   90.00
_cell.angle_gamma   90.00
#
_symmetry.space_group_name_H-M   'P 1'
#
loop_
_entity.id
_entity.type
_entity.pdbx_description
1 polymer ?
#
loop_
_entity_poly.entity_id
_entity_poly.type
_entity_poly.pdbx_seq_one_letter_code
_entity_poly.pdbx_strand_id
1 'polypeptide(L)'
;VMYFSSVFPYVVLLCFLIRGLEIWADVQVWRQAATQVFFALGLGFGSVIAYSSFNPQNNNCHRDAFTVSGVNFMTSILATLVVFAVLGFRAKLLATQCVKRSSLPNLEDNNVDVEKTTLESYDKLYTAVNKLVNVSDFNITTCSLEKELEQ
;
A
#
# COMPACT_ATOMS: atom_id res chain seq x y z
N VAL A 1 32.13 28.31 -8.90
CA VAL A 1 31.17 27.50 -9.70
C VAL A 1 31.38 26.01 -9.51
N MET A 2 32.57 25.46 -9.81
CA MET A 2 32.86 24.01 -9.72
C MET A 2 32.58 23.36 -8.34
N TYR A 3 32.95 24.02 -7.24
CA TYR A 3 32.67 23.52 -5.88
C TYR A 3 31.18 23.56 -5.51
N PHE A 4 30.45 24.57 -6.00
CA PHE A 4 29.03 24.70 -5.74
C PHE A 4 28.23 23.64 -6.52
N SER A 5 28.57 23.41 -7.79
CA SER A 5 27.94 22.40 -8.62
C SER A 5 28.26 20.96 -8.19
N SER A 6 29.40 20.71 -7.55
CA SER A 6 29.76 19.38 -7.07
C SER A 6 29.22 19.08 -5.67
N VAL A 7 29.09 20.06 -4.77
CA VAL A 7 28.61 19.85 -3.38
C VAL A 7 27.08 19.84 -3.29
N PHE A 8 26.39 20.66 -4.10
CA PHE A 8 24.93 20.80 -4.06
C PHE A 8 24.16 19.46 -4.24
N PRO A 9 24.53 18.57 -5.17
CA PRO A 9 23.84 17.27 -5.32
C PRO A 9 23.96 16.38 -4.08
N TYR A 10 25.11 16.37 -3.39
CA TYR A 10 25.30 15.56 -2.18
C TYR A 10 24.50 16.11 -1.00
N VAL A 11 24.39 17.43 -0.86
CA VAL A 11 23.54 18.06 0.17
C VAL A 11 22.06 17.73 -0.07
N VAL A 12 21.60 17.78 -1.32
CA VAL A 12 20.22 17.42 -1.68
C VAL A 12 19.93 15.94 -1.39
N LEU A 13 20.84 15.03 -1.75
CA LEU A 13 20.71 13.61 -1.44
C LEU A 13 20.67 13.36 0.07
N LEU A 14 21.50 14.05 0.85
CA LEU A 14 21.52 13.95 2.30
C LEU A 14 20.24 14.50 2.93
N CYS A 15 19.69 15.60 2.42
CA CYS A 15 18.39 16.12 2.83
C CYS A 15 17.23 15.16 2.52
N PHE A 16 17.25 14.51 1.35
CA PHE A 16 16.26 13.47 1.03
C PHE A 16 16.39 12.24 1.93
N LEU A 17 17.62 11.86 2.28
CA LEU A 17 17.89 10.77 3.22
C LEU A 17 17.35 11.09 4.63
N ILE A 18 17.58 12.31 5.12
CA ILE A 18 17.07 12.75 6.43
C ILE A 18 15.54 12.74 6.46
N ARG A 19 14.88 13.23 5.39
CA ARG A 19 13.41 13.17 5.29
C ARG A 19 12.86 11.76 5.22
N GLY A 20 13.55 10.86 4.51
CA GLY A 20 13.20 9.44 4.50
C GLY A 20 13.33 8.79 5.88
N LEU A 21 14.33 9.21 6.67
CA LEU A 21 14.55 8.73 8.04
C LEU A 21 13.56 9.30 9.06
N GLU A 22 12.99 10.48 8.81
CA GLU A 22 12.05 11.14 9.73
C GLU A 22 10.77 10.30 9.98
N ILE A 23 10.34 9.53 8.97
CA ILE A 23 9.23 8.56 9.10
C ILE A 23 9.57 7.44 10.10
N TRP A 24 10.85 7.01 10.14
CA TRP A 24 11.33 6.02 11.10
C TRP A 24 11.69 6.63 12.45
N ALA A 25 11.80 7.95 12.54
CA ALA A 25 12.03 8.65 13.81
C ALA A 25 10.75 8.80 14.64
N ASP A 26 9.58 8.57 14.03
CA ASP A 26 8.31 8.61 14.75
C ASP A 26 8.17 7.39 15.68
N VAL A 27 8.18 7.67 16.99
CA VAL A 27 7.98 6.67 18.05
C VAL A 27 6.64 5.94 17.92
N GLN A 28 5.64 6.57 17.30
CA GLN A 28 4.32 5.97 17.08
C GLN A 28 4.41 4.74 16.18
N VAL A 29 5.23 4.81 15.13
CA VAL A 29 5.40 3.72 14.16
C VAL A 29 6.01 2.50 14.85
N TRP A 30 7.06 2.70 15.66
CA TRP A 30 7.68 1.62 16.44
C TRP A 30 6.74 1.05 17.50
N ARG A 31 5.93 1.89 18.15
CA ARG A 31 4.93 1.45 19.11
C ARG A 31 3.89 0.56 18.44
N GLN A 32 3.35 0.99 17.30
CA GLN A 32 2.38 0.19 16.54
C GLN A 32 2.98 -1.13 16.05
N ALA A 33 4.22 -1.11 15.54
CA ALA A 33 4.92 -2.32 15.11
C ALA A 33 5.14 -3.31 16.27
N ALA A 34 5.58 -2.82 17.43
CA ALA A 34 5.73 -3.66 18.62
C ALA A 34 4.39 -4.25 19.06
N THR A 35 3.35 -3.41 19.18
CA THR A 35 2.00 -3.87 19.53
C THR A 35 1.49 -4.95 18.57
N GLN A 36 1.73 -4.81 17.26
CA GLN A 36 1.36 -5.81 16.26
C GLN A 36 2.05 -7.16 16.50
N VAL A 37 3.34 -7.15 16.83
CA VAL A 37 4.10 -8.38 17.14
C VAL A 37 3.58 -9.05 18.42
N PHE A 38 3.27 -8.26 19.45
CA PHE A 38 2.73 -8.80 20.71
C PHE A 38 1.36 -9.44 20.52
N PHE A 39 0.47 -8.82 19.73
CA PHE A 39 -0.82 -9.40 19.40
C PHE A 39 -0.69 -10.64 18.51
N ALA A 40 0.17 -10.63 17.50
CA ALA A 40 0.38 -11.76 16.61
C ALA A 40 0.91 -13.01 17.34
N LEU A 41 1.84 -12.82 18.28
CA LEU A 41 2.41 -13.91 19.08
C LEU A 41 1.62 -14.23 20.36
N GLY A 42 0.62 -13.42 20.72
CA GLY A 42 -0.15 -13.58 21.95
C GLY A 42 0.69 -13.41 23.22
N LEU A 43 1.73 -12.56 23.19
CA LEU A 43 2.60 -12.29 24.33
C LEU A 43 1.85 -11.47 25.39
N GLY A 44 1.97 -11.86 26.67
CA GLY A 44 1.34 -11.15 27.80
C GLY A 44 -0.07 -11.61 28.17
N PHE A 45 -0.70 -12.50 27.38
CA PHE A 45 -2.03 -13.06 27.68
C PHE A 45 -2.03 -14.29 28.58
N GLY A 46 -0.85 -14.82 28.93
CA GLY A 46 -0.71 -16.01 29.79
C GLY A 46 -0.98 -17.36 29.10
N SER A 47 -1.55 -17.36 27.89
CA SER A 47 -1.82 -18.58 27.11
C SER A 47 -0.56 -19.39 26.81
N VAL A 48 0.51 -18.74 26.36
CA VAL A 48 1.80 -19.39 26.07
C VAL A 48 2.43 -19.97 27.33
N ILE A 49 2.29 -19.28 28.48
CA ILE A 49 2.79 -19.75 29.78
C ILE A 49 2.01 -21.01 30.20
N ALA A 50 0.69 -20.98 30.09
CA ALA A 50 -0.16 -22.13 30.39
C ALA A 50 0.15 -23.34 29.50
N TYR A 51 0.36 -23.15 28.18
CA TYR A 51 0.76 -24.25 27.31
C TYR A 51 2.15 -24.80 27.64
N SER A 52 3.10 -23.93 28.00
CA SER A 52 4.45 -24.35 28.36
C SER A 52 4.52 -25.15 29.65
N SER A 53 3.56 -24.99 30.57
CA SER A 53 3.55 -25.69 31.87
C SER A 53 3.23 -27.18 31.76
N PHE A 54 2.57 -27.60 30.67
CA PHE A 54 2.27 -29.00 30.39
C PHE A 54 3.44 -29.76 29.74
N ASN A 55 4.54 -29.08 29.45
CA ASN A 55 5.67 -29.63 28.73
C ASN A 55 6.69 -30.30 29.70
N PRO A 56 7.46 -31.32 29.27
CA PRO A 56 8.50 -31.92 30.10
C PRO A 56 9.57 -30.90 30.51
N GLN A 57 10.11 -31.04 31.73
CA GLN A 57 11.09 -30.10 32.30
C GLN A 57 12.39 -29.98 31.49
N ASN A 58 12.74 -31.01 30.71
CA ASN A 58 13.92 -31.04 29.84
C ASN A 58 13.60 -30.78 28.36
N ASN A 59 12.46 -30.16 28.02
CA ASN A 59 12.16 -29.81 26.64
C ASN A 59 12.95 -28.58 26.15
N ASN A 60 13.34 -28.58 24.88
CA ASN A 60 14.09 -27.48 24.27
C ASN A 60 13.15 -26.30 23.89
N CYS A 61 12.84 -25.46 24.88
CA CYS A 61 11.97 -24.30 24.69
C CYS A 61 12.55 -23.25 23.72
N HIS A 62 13.87 -23.17 23.55
CA HIS A 62 14.49 -22.23 22.62
C HIS A 62 14.13 -22.57 21.16
N ARG A 63 14.21 -23.86 20.80
CA ARG A 63 13.87 -24.31 19.45
C ARG A 63 12.39 -24.07 19.14
N ASP A 64 11.52 -24.30 20.12
CA ASP A 64 10.08 -24.08 19.97
C ASP A 64 9.77 -22.58 19.79
N ALA A 65 10.41 -21.71 20.59
CA ALA A 65 10.26 -20.27 20.47
C ALA A 65 10.69 -19.74 19.08
N PHE A 66 11.85 -20.18 18.57
CA PHE A 66 12.30 -19.79 17.23
C PHE A 66 11.39 -20.31 16.13
N THR A 67 10.92 -21.55 16.25
CA THR A 67 10.01 -22.15 15.26
C THR A 67 8.68 -21.41 15.22
N VAL A 68 8.07 -21.15 16.38
CA VAL A 68 6.79 -20.41 16.47
C VAL A 68 6.93 -18.99 15.92
N SER A 69 7.99 -18.27 16.29
CA SER A 69 8.25 -16.93 15.78
C SER A 69 8.45 -16.91 14.26
N GLY A 70 9.24 -17.87 13.74
CA GLY A 70 9.49 -17.99 12.30
C GLY A 70 8.22 -18.31 11.49
N VAL A 71 7.37 -19.21 11.99
CA VAL A 71 6.08 -19.54 11.36
C VAL A 71 5.14 -18.33 11.40
N ASN A 72 5.06 -17.61 12.51
CA ASN A 72 4.27 -16.40 12.63
C ASN A 72 4.70 -15.32 11.62
N PHE A 73 6.02 -15.11 11.46
CA PHE A 73 6.56 -14.17 10.49
C PHE A 73 6.23 -14.57 9.05
N MET A 74 6.46 -15.83 8.67
CA MET A 74 6.15 -16.34 7.33
C MET A 74 4.65 -16.22 7.02
N THR A 75 3.81 -16.58 7.99
CA THR A 75 2.35 -16.48 7.85
C THR A 75 1.91 -15.02 7.66
N SER A 76 2.52 -14.09 8.40
CA SER A 76 2.24 -12.66 8.27
C SER A 76 2.61 -12.12 6.88
N ILE A 77 3.76 -12.53 6.32
CA ILE A 77 4.15 -12.17 4.94
C ILE A 77 3.14 -12.71 3.93
N LEU A 78 2.78 -13.99 4.04
CA LEU A 78 1.83 -14.62 3.12
C LEU A 78 0.45 -13.95 3.19
N ALA A 79 -0.05 -13.68 4.40
CA ALA A 79 -1.31 -12.98 4.62
C ALA A 79 -1.28 -11.57 4.00
N THR A 80 -0.18 -10.84 4.20
CA THR A 80 0.01 -9.49 3.64
C THR A 80 0.00 -9.51 2.11
N LEU A 81 0.68 -10.49 1.49
CA LEU A 81 0.68 -10.66 0.03
C LEU A 81 -0.73 -10.92 -0.50
N VAL A 82 -1.50 -11.81 0.14
CA VAL A 82 -2.88 -12.13 -0.26
C VAL A 82 -3.78 -10.91 -0.11
N VAL A 83 -3.70 -10.18 1.00
CA VAL A 83 -4.49 -8.96 1.23
C VAL A 83 -4.18 -7.92 0.16
N PHE A 84 -2.90 -7.65 -0.13
CA PHE A 84 -2.53 -6.70 -1.19
C PHE A 84 -2.97 -7.15 -2.58
N ALA A 85 -2.95 -8.45 -2.88
CA ALA A 85 -3.48 -8.96 -4.15
C ALA A 85 -4.99 -8.71 -4.30
N VAL A 86 -5.76 -8.93 -3.23
CA VAL A 86 -7.21 -8.69 -3.21
C VAL A 86 -7.53 -7.19 -3.30
N LEU A 87 -6.83 -6.35 -2.52
CA LEU A 87 -6.99 -4.89 -2.57
C LEU A 87 -6.60 -4.34 -3.94
N GLY A 88 -5.51 -4.82 -4.54
CA GLY A 88 -5.10 -4.43 -5.89
C GLY A 88 -6.13 -4.83 -6.96
N PHE A 89 -6.73 -6.02 -6.84
CA PHE A 89 -7.82 -6.43 -7.74
C PHE A 89 -9.07 -5.56 -7.57
N ARG A 90 -9.47 -5.27 -6.32
CA ARG A 90 -10.58 -4.37 -6.00
C ARG A 90 -10.35 -2.97 -6.58
N ALA A 91 -9.17 -2.38 -6.34
CA ALA A 91 -8.81 -1.05 -6.84
C ALA A 91 -8.84 -0.99 -8.38
N LYS A 92 -8.32 -2.02 -9.06
CA LYS A 92 -8.40 -2.11 -10.53
C LYS A 92 -9.84 -2.16 -11.03
N LEU A 93 -10.70 -2.92 -10.36
CA LEU A 93 -12.11 -3.05 -10.71
C LEU A 93 -12.87 -1.73 -10.51
N LEU A 94 -12.68 -1.07 -9.37
CA LEU A 94 -13.26 0.25 -9.06
C LEU A 94 -12.79 1.31 -10.07
N ALA A 95 -11.49 1.36 -10.36
CA ALA A 95 -10.97 2.30 -11.34
C ALA A 95 -11.55 2.07 -12.74
N THR A 96 -11.74 0.81 -13.15
CA THR A 96 -12.40 0.47 -14.43
C THR A 96 -13.87 0.88 -14.43
N GLN A 97 -14.58 0.72 -13.31
CA GLN A 97 -15.97 1.18 -13.16
C GLN A 97 -16.07 2.71 -13.21
N CYS A 98 -15.14 3.42 -12.58
CA CYS A 98 -15.05 4.89 -12.65
C CYS A 98 -14.89 5.36 -14.10
N VAL A 99 -13.94 4.77 -14.86
CA VAL A 99 -13.73 5.09 -16.28
C VAL A 99 -15.02 4.85 -17.08
N LYS A 100 -15.66 3.70 -16.90
CA LYS A 100 -16.93 3.37 -17.57
C LYS A 100 -18.02 4.40 -17.26
N ARG A 101 -18.17 4.80 -15.99
CA ARG A 101 -19.17 5.79 -15.55
C ARG A 101 -18.92 7.18 -16.13
N SER A 102 -17.65 7.62 -16.18
CA SER A 102 -17.29 8.94 -16.72
C SER A 102 -17.39 9.00 -18.25
N SER A 103 -17.22 7.87 -18.95
CA SER A 103 -17.41 7.78 -20.41
C SER A 103 -18.87 7.59 -20.84
N LEU A 104 -19.71 6.96 -20.01
CA LEU A 104 -21.12 6.64 -20.33
C LEU A 104 -21.99 7.83 -20.78
N PRO A 105 -22.02 9.00 -20.11
CA PRO A 105 -22.82 10.13 -20.57
C PRO A 105 -22.33 10.76 -21.89
N ASN A 106 -21.10 10.43 -22.33
CA ASN A 106 -20.53 10.91 -23.60
C ASN A 106 -20.70 9.90 -24.76
N LEU A 107 -21.31 8.74 -24.50
CA LEU A 107 -21.37 7.60 -25.43
C LEU A 107 -22.78 7.16 -25.84
N GLU A 108 -23.83 7.92 -25.51
CA GLU A 108 -25.18 7.65 -26.01
C GLU A 108 -25.31 7.81 -27.54
N ASP A 109 -24.28 8.34 -28.22
CA ASP A 109 -24.31 8.67 -29.65
C ASP A 109 -23.27 7.91 -30.52
N ASN A 110 -22.34 7.14 -29.95
CA ASN A 110 -21.30 6.46 -30.74
C ASN A 110 -21.04 5.03 -30.26
N ASN A 111 -21.22 4.04 -31.14
CA ASN A 111 -20.89 2.62 -30.96
C ASN A 111 -19.40 2.40 -30.65
N VAL A 112 -18.94 2.77 -29.45
CA VAL A 112 -17.56 2.64 -29.00
C VAL A 112 -17.49 1.49 -28.01
N ASP A 113 -16.66 0.49 -28.32
CA ASP A 113 -16.39 -0.65 -27.44
C ASP A 113 -15.68 -0.20 -26.16
N VAL A 114 -16.48 0.03 -25.12
CA VAL A 114 -16.05 0.46 -23.77
C VAL A 114 -15.04 -0.51 -23.13
N GLU A 115 -14.95 -1.74 -23.61
CA GLU A 115 -14.03 -2.78 -23.11
C GLU A 115 -12.55 -2.50 -23.43
N LYS A 116 -12.25 -1.64 -24.42
CA LYS A 116 -10.87 -1.32 -24.83
C LYS A 116 -10.28 -0.08 -24.13
N THR A 117 -11.07 0.66 -23.35
CA THR A 117 -10.59 1.88 -22.69
C THR A 117 -9.75 1.53 -21.48
N THR A 118 -8.44 1.42 -21.69
CA THR A 118 -7.47 1.24 -20.61
C THR A 118 -7.37 2.51 -19.77
N LEU A 119 -7.08 2.35 -18.47
CA LEU A 119 -6.88 3.46 -17.52
C LEU A 119 -5.82 4.45 -18.02
N GLU A 120 -4.79 3.95 -18.72
CA GLU A 120 -3.75 4.77 -19.35
C GLU A 120 -4.28 5.63 -20.52
N SER A 121 -5.20 5.09 -21.32
CA SER A 121 -5.81 5.84 -22.43
C SER A 121 -6.74 6.94 -21.92
N TYR A 122 -7.49 6.65 -20.84
CA TYR A 122 -8.34 7.63 -20.18
C TYR A 122 -7.53 8.75 -19.52
N ASP A 123 -6.42 8.44 -18.86
CA ASP A 123 -5.56 9.45 -18.22
C ASP A 123 -4.97 10.43 -19.26
N LYS A 124 -4.49 9.92 -20.39
CA LYS A 124 -4.02 10.74 -21.52
C LYS A 124 -5.12 11.65 -22.07
N LEU A 125 -6.33 11.11 -22.25
CA LEU A 125 -7.49 11.88 -22.73
C LEU A 125 -7.91 12.94 -21.73
N TYR A 126 -8.04 12.60 -20.45
CA TYR A 126 -8.40 13.54 -19.39
C TYR A 126 -7.40 14.70 -19.32
N THR A 127 -6.11 14.40 -19.35
CA THR A 127 -5.06 15.43 -19.29
C THR A 127 -5.05 16.33 -20.54
N ALA A 128 -5.38 15.78 -21.71
CA ALA A 128 -5.50 16.56 -22.95
C ALA A 128 -6.74 17.47 -22.93
N VAL A 129 -7.90 16.95 -22.51
CA VAL A 129 -9.14 17.73 -22.40
C VAL A 129 -8.99 18.84 -21.37
N ASN A 130 -8.39 18.56 -20.20
CA ASN A 130 -8.17 19.55 -19.14
C ASN A 130 -7.24 20.71 -19.54
N LYS A 131 -6.41 20.52 -20.58
CA LYS A 131 -5.58 21.60 -21.14
C LYS A 131 -6.34 22.45 -22.16
N LEU A 132 -7.36 21.90 -22.81
CA LEU A 132 -8.11 22.57 -23.88
C LEU A 132 -9.36 23.26 -23.34
N VAL A 133 -10.02 22.67 -22.35
CA VAL A 133 -11.28 23.13 -21.78
C VAL A 133 -11.29 22.90 -20.27
N ASN A 134 -12.00 23.75 -19.53
CA ASN A 134 -12.18 23.56 -18.10
C ASN A 134 -13.14 22.38 -17.85
N VAL A 135 -12.63 21.29 -17.29
CA VAL A 135 -13.32 19.98 -17.22
C VAL A 135 -14.50 19.97 -16.26
N SER A 136 -14.59 20.98 -15.37
CA SER A 136 -15.72 21.19 -14.45
C SER A 136 -17.07 21.29 -15.16
N ASP A 137 -17.10 21.69 -16.43
CA ASP A 137 -18.34 21.88 -17.19
C ASP A 137 -18.89 20.56 -17.77
N PHE A 138 -18.08 19.50 -17.83
CA PHE A 138 -18.41 18.22 -18.45
C PHE A 138 -18.65 17.07 -17.46
N ASN A 139 -18.61 17.36 -16.14
CA ASN A 139 -18.83 16.38 -15.06
C ASN A 139 -17.92 15.12 -15.17
N ILE A 140 -16.70 15.28 -15.69
CA ILE A 140 -15.71 14.21 -15.83
C ILE A 140 -14.82 14.22 -14.59
N THR A 141 -14.70 13.08 -13.90
CA THR A 141 -13.84 12.93 -12.72
C THR A 141 -12.54 12.17 -13.00
N THR A 142 -11.50 12.47 -12.21
CA THR A 142 -10.24 11.72 -12.25
C THR A 142 -10.42 10.35 -11.61
N CYS A 143 -10.11 9.29 -12.36
CA CYS A 143 -10.12 7.92 -11.87
C CYS A 143 -8.67 7.49 -11.64
N SER A 144 -8.21 7.46 -10.39
CA SER A 144 -6.82 7.07 -10.04
C SER A 144 -6.82 5.88 -9.10
N LEU A 145 -5.95 4.91 -9.37
CA LEU A 145 -5.79 3.69 -8.58
C LEU A 145 -5.43 3.97 -7.11
N GLU A 146 -4.68 5.04 -6.86
CA GLU A 146 -4.21 5.39 -5.51
C GLU A 146 -5.35 5.85 -4.61
N LYS A 147 -6.27 6.67 -5.13
CA LYS A 147 -7.45 7.14 -4.39
C LYS A 147 -8.45 6.02 -4.09
N GLU A 148 -8.57 5.06 -4.99
CA GLU A 148 -9.46 3.89 -4.82
C GLU A 148 -8.85 2.82 -3.90
N LEU A 149 -7.54 2.87 -3.64
CA LEU A 149 -6.85 2.00 -2.69
C LEU A 149 -6.89 2.57 -1.27
N GLU A 150 -7.14 3.88 -1.13
CA GLU A 150 -7.33 4.60 0.13
C GLU A 150 -8.79 4.58 0.65
N GLN A 151 -9.76 4.10 -0.16
CA GLN A 151 -11.17 3.92 0.22
C GLN A 151 -11.47 2.53 0.78
#